data_AF-A0A840GNB8-F1
#
_entry.id   AF-A0A840GNB8-F1
#
_cell.length_a   1.000
_cell.length_b   1.000
_cell.length_c   1.000
_cell.angle_alpha   90.00
_cell.angle_beta   90.00
_cell.angle_gamma   90.00
#
_symmetry.space_group_name_H-M   'P 1'
#
loop_
_entity.id
_entity.type
_entity.pdbx_description
1 polymer ?
#
loop_
_entity_poly.entity_id
_entity_poly.type
_entity_poly.pdbx_seq_one_letter_code
_entity_poly.pdbx_strand_id
1 'polypeptide(L)' 'MGNRDIIVIGGSAGATQPLKQILSRLPADLPAAIFIVLHIPAQGIGILSTVASSAGPLPVRQAENGMKIEPGRISCRA' A
#
# COMPACT_ATOMS: atom_id res chain seq x y z
N MET A 1 16.88 6.42 19.42
CA MET A 1 16.52 5.28 18.55
C MET A 1 15.91 5.83 17.28
N GLY A 2 16.35 5.38 16.10
CA GLY A 2 15.77 5.84 14.83
C GLY A 2 14.33 5.37 14.69
N ASN A 3 13.43 6.29 14.31
CA ASN A 3 12.02 5.99 14.08
C ASN A 3 11.91 4.99 12.91
N ARG A 4 11.15 3.91 13.10
CA ARG A 4 10.94 2.87 12.08
C ARG A 4 9.54 3.00 11.51
N ASP A 5 9.34 4.06 10.73
CA ASP A 5 8.01 4.49 10.28
C ASP A 5 7.74 4.10 8.84
N ILE A 6 8.41 3.06 8.35
CA ILE A 6 8.30 2.61 6.95
C ILE A 6 7.94 1.13 6.94
N ILE A 7 6.84 0.83 6.27
CA ILE A 7 6.36 -0.53 6.01
C ILE A 7 6.40 -0.75 4.50
N VAL A 8 7.05 -1.82 4.06
CA VAL A 8 7.12 -2.20 2.64
C VAL A 8 6.51 -3.59 2.46
N ILE A 9 5.56 -3.71 1.55
CA ILE A 9 4.88 -4.97 1.21
C ILE A 9 5.16 -5.29 -0.25
N GLY A 10 5.87 -6.39 -0.49
CA GLY A 10 6.12 -6.94 -1.82
C GLY A 10 5.24 -8.17 -2.08
N GLY A 11 4.69 -8.30 -3.27
CA GLY A 11 3.88 -9.46 -3.65
C GLY A 11 3.84 -9.71 -5.16
N SER A 12 3.16 -10.78 -5.56
CA SER A 12 3.01 -11.21 -6.96
C SER A 12 1.64 -11.88 -7.11
N ALA A 13 1.55 -12.99 -7.85
CA ALA A 13 0.37 -13.84 -7.92
C ALA A 13 -0.13 -14.26 -6.52
N GLY A 14 -1.43 -14.10 -6.27
CA GLY A 14 -2.07 -14.51 -5.01
C GLY A 14 -1.88 -13.56 -3.83
N ALA A 15 -1.05 -12.51 -3.95
CA ALA A 15 -0.80 -11.57 -2.85
C ALA A 15 -2.00 -10.65 -2.53
N THR A 16 -2.99 -10.58 -3.41
CA THR A 16 -4.17 -9.72 -3.25
C THR A 16 -4.96 -10.05 -2.00
N GLN A 17 -5.29 -11.32 -1.74
CA GLN A 17 -6.11 -11.71 -0.60
C GLN A 17 -5.42 -11.46 0.76
N PRO A 18 -4.15 -11.87 0.97
CA PRO A 18 -3.40 -11.49 2.17
C PRO A 18 -3.28 -9.97 2.33
N LEU A 19 -3.04 -9.24 1.24
CA LEU A 19 -2.94 -7.78 1.28
C LEU A 19 -4.24 -7.14 1.78
N LYS A 20 -5.40 -7.59 1.29
CA LYS A 20 -6.70 -7.11 1.79
C LYS A 20 -6.89 -7.36 3.29
N GLN A 21 -6.44 -8.51 3.78
CA GLN A 21 -6.54 -8.85 5.21
C GLN A 21 -5.61 -7.99 6.08
N ILE A 22 -4.42 -7.66 5.59
CA ILE A 22 -3.50 -6.75 6.28
C ILE A 22 -4.08 -5.35 6.30
N LEU A 23 -4.46 -4.82 5.13
CA LEU A 23 -4.92 -3.45 4.97
C LEU A 23 -6.19 -3.13 5.76
N SER A 24 -7.13 -4.07 5.83
CA SER A 24 -8.38 -3.90 6.58
C SER A 24 -8.21 -3.82 8.10
N ARG A 25 -7.03 -4.16 8.62
CA ARG A 25 -6.71 -4.14 10.05
C ARG A 25 -5.80 -2.98 10.45
N LEU A 26 -5.42 -2.14 9.48
CA LEU A 26 -4.56 -1.00 9.76
C LEU A 26 -5.35 0.13 10.42
N PRO A 27 -4.79 0.77 11.45
CA PRO A 27 -5.41 1.92 12.09
C PRO A 27 -5.33 3.16 11.19
N ALA A 28 -6.29 4.07 11.32
CA ALA A 28 -6.37 5.29 10.53
C ALA A 28 -5.23 6.28 10.84
N ASP A 29 -4.72 6.24 12.07
CA ASP A 29 -3.67 7.08 12.62
C ASP A 29 -2.29 6.41 12.60
N LEU A 30 -2.11 5.40 11.73
CA LEU A 30 -0.86 4.65 11.63
C LEU A 30 0.34 5.62 11.48
N PRO A 31 1.29 5.65 12.44
CA PRO A 31 2.44 6.55 12.40
C PRO A 31 3.53 5.99 11.48
N ALA A 32 3.16 5.46 10.32
CA ALA A 32 4.06 4.89 9.33
C ALA A 32 3.56 5.13 7.90
N ALA A 33 4.50 5.28 6.98
CA ALA A 33 4.27 5.26 5.55
C ALA A 33 4.27 3.82 5.03
N ILE A 34 3.30 3.47 4.19
CA ILE A 34 3.19 2.13 3.61
C ILE A 34 3.48 2.18 2.11
N PHE A 35 4.37 1.31 1.68
CA PHE A 35 4.70 1.10 0.27
C PHE A 35 4.30 -0.30 -0.16
N ILE A 36 3.59 -0.42 -1.27
CA ILE A 36 3.12 -1.70 -1.79
C ILE A 36 3.59 -1.86 -3.23
N VAL A 37 4.30 -2.95 -3.50
CA VAL A 37 4.75 -3.33 -4.84
C VAL A 37 4.19 -4.71 -5.15
N LEU A 38 3.36 -4.83 -6.20
CA LEU A 38 2.88 -6.14 -6.66
C LEU A 38 3.27 -6.40 -8.10
N HIS A 39 3.93 -7.52 -8.35
CA HIS A 39 4.20 -7.99 -9.70
C HIS A 39 2.89 -8.51 -10.33
N ILE A 40 2.20 -7.63 -11.06
CA ILE A 40 0.95 -7.93 -11.78
C ILE A 40 1.00 -7.41 -13.23
N PRO A 41 0.31 -8.06 -14.17
CA PRO A 41 0.24 -7.60 -15.55
C PRO A 41 -0.44 -6.24 -15.66
N ALA A 42 0.10 -5.37 -16.52
CA ALA A 42 -0.35 -3.99 -16.70
C ALA A 42 -1.84 -3.86 -17.13
N GLN A 43 -2.43 -4.94 -17.66
CA GLN A 43 -3.82 -4.98 -18.15
C GLN A 43 -4.84 -5.47 -17.11
N GLY A 44 -4.41 -5.83 -15.89
CA GLY A 44 -5.30 -6.31 -14.82
C GLY A 44 -6.06 -5.18 -14.10
N ILE A 45 -6.96 -5.56 -13.20
CA ILE A 45 -7.58 -4.64 -12.21
C ILE A 45 -6.42 -3.99 -11.44
N GLY A 46 -6.15 -2.72 -11.74
CA GLY A 46 -4.94 -2.04 -11.27
C GLY A 46 -4.79 -2.13 -9.76
N ILE A 47 -3.56 -2.36 -9.29
CA ILE A 47 -3.22 -2.48 -7.86
C ILE A 47 -3.85 -1.37 -7.01
N LEU A 48 -3.91 -0.15 -7.56
CA LEU A 48 -4.48 1.02 -6.91
C LEU A 48 -5.92 0.77 -6.47
N SER A 49 -6.76 0.22 -7.34
CA SER A 49 -8.16 -0.08 -7.02
C SER A 49 -8.29 -1.18 -5.96
N THR A 50 -7.47 -2.23 -6.06
CA THR A 50 -7.46 -3.33 -5.10
C THR A 50 -7.07 -2.86 -3.71
N VAL A 51 -6.05 -2.01 -3.62
CA VAL A 51 -5.57 -1.43 -2.35
C VAL A 51 -6.59 -0.43 -1.83
N ALA A 52 -7.11 0.48 -2.66
CA ALA A 52 -8.10 1.48 -2.27
C ALA A 52 -9.37 0.85 -1.70
N SER A 53 -9.86 -0.26 -2.28
CA SER A 53 -11.04 -0.96 -1.76
C SER A 53 -10.81 -1.68 -0.43
N SER A 54 -9.58 -1.77 0.07
CA SER A 54 -9.25 -2.53 1.28
C SER A 54 -8.44 -1.77 2.33
N ALA A 55 -7.93 -0.58 1.99
CA ALA A 55 -7.18 0.30 2.87
C ALA A 55 -8.02 0.99 3.96
N GLY A 56 -9.35 0.85 3.91
CA GLY A 56 -10.24 1.50 4.86
C GLY A 56 -10.07 3.03 4.82
N PRO A 57 -9.78 3.70 5.95
CA PRO A 57 -9.65 5.15 6.03
C PRO A 57 -8.31 5.70 5.50
N LEU A 58 -7.31 4.84 5.25
CA LEU A 58 -5.99 5.30 4.83
C LEU A 58 -6.00 5.74 3.35
N PRO A 59 -5.53 6.97 3.03
CA PRO A 59 -5.44 7.44 1.67
C PRO A 59 -4.47 6.59 0.84
N VAL A 60 -4.94 6.13 -0.30
CA VAL A 60 -4.16 5.32 -1.26
C VAL A 60 -3.86 6.15 -2.49
N ARG A 61 -2.58 6.18 -2.90
CA ARG A 61 -2.15 6.84 -4.14
C ARG A 61 -1.20 5.94 -4.93
N GLN A 62 -1.17 6.18 -6.23
CA GLN A 62 -0.16 5.57 -7.08
C GLN A 62 1.20 6.20 -6.75
N ALA A 63 2.22 5.35 -6.58
CA ALA A 63 3.57 5.84 -6.32
C ALA A 63 4.16 6.48 -7.59
N GLU A 64 4.68 7.69 -7.45
CA GLU A 64 5.31 8.48 -8.52
C GLU A 64 6.72 8.89 -8.11
N ASN A 65 7.61 9.07 -9.09
CA ASN A 65 8.98 9.51 -8.84
C ASN A 65 9.00 10.90 -8.19
N GLY A 66 9.79 11.08 -7.13
CA GLY A 66 9.89 12.34 -6.41
C GLY A 66 8.76 12.65 -5.42
N MET A 67 7.79 11.73 -5.24
CA MET A 67 6.76 11.89 -4.22
C MET A 67 7.38 11.86 -2.81
N LYS A 68 6.93 12.76 -1.93
CA LYS A 68 7.35 12.78 -0.53
C LYS A 68 6.80 11.57 0.23
N ILE A 69 7.60 11.05 1.15
CA ILE A 69 7.20 9.99 2.08
C ILE A 69 6.42 10.62 3.23
N GLU A 70 5.15 10.23 3.40
CA GLU A 70 4.25 10.77 4.41
C GLU A 70 3.65 9.62 5.24
N PRO A 71 3.71 9.69 6.59
CA PRO A 71 3.01 8.73 7.46
C PRO A 71 1.49 8.75 7.25
N GLY A 72 0.82 7.65 7.57
CA GLY A 72 -0.64 7.52 7.43
C GLY A 72 -1.10 7.44 5.98
N ARG A 73 -0.21 7.03 5.06
CA ARG A 73 -0.49 7.00 3.62
C ARG A 73 0.05 5.76 2.96
N ILE A 74 -0.69 5.29 1.97
CA ILE A 74 -0.35 4.10 1.19
C ILE A 74 0.03 4.52 -0.22
N SER A 75 1.25 4.19 -0.62
CA SER A 75 1.75 4.39 -1.98
C SER A 75 1.92 3.03 -2.65
N CYS A 76 1.24 2.80 -3.78
CA CYS A 76 1.29 1.51 -4.46
C CYS A 76 1.69 1.61 -5.93
N ARG A 77 2.41 0.59 -6.41
CA ARG A 77 2.78 0.45 -7.82
C ARG A 77 2.80 -1.03 -8.20
N ALA A 78 2.40 -1.29 -9.44
CA ALA A 78 2.55 -2.58 -10.09
C ALA A 78 3.96 -2.70 -10.68
#